data_AF-A0A917HTC5-F1
#
_entry.id   AF-A0A917HTC5-F1
#
_cell.length_a   1.000
_cell.length_b   1.000
_cell.length_c   1.000
_cell.angle_alpha   90.00
_cell.angle_beta   90.00
_cell.angle_gamma   90.00
#
_symmetry.space_group_name_H-M   'P 1'
#
loop_
_entity.id
_entity.type
_entity.pdbx_description
1 polymer ?
#
loop_
_entity_poly.entity_id
_entity_poly.type
_entity_poly.pdbx_seq_one_letter_code
_entity_poly.pdbx_strand_id
1 'polypeptide(L)'
;MVGGLLLLVDEQVNEKIMNVISNSKGKKSNEVDGRLAIQQRFKVASEFLTPVRKLIHRGFATRMKGKTPFGRAMSYVLLRAVAGNYPDQYVDPAMVRLSEGVLRNPIRTAVTRQGRTITVEAVSLGGNPVGVNEAWDDQLILCAYHPELRVAGINDEKRLREDGSVTLELPPLLQDRPVHLYLMAHDRHERKWSNSCYLGAF
;
A
#
# COMPACT_ATOMS: atom_id res chain seq x y z
N MET A 1 72.99 -40.16 41.91
CA MET A 1 71.77 -40.80 42.44
C MET A 1 70.72 -39.72 42.64
N VAL A 2 69.86 -39.55 41.63
CA VAL A 2 68.40 -39.83 41.61
C VAL A 2 67.56 -38.74 42.26
N GLY A 3 66.76 -38.08 41.43
CA GLY A 3 65.66 -37.18 41.78
C GLY A 3 65.04 -36.59 40.51
N GLY A 4 64.10 -37.31 39.89
CA GLY A 4 63.18 -36.77 38.85
C GLY A 4 62.15 -35.81 39.49
N LEU A 5 61.26 -35.11 38.79
CA LEU A 5 60.61 -35.29 37.48
C LEU A 5 59.78 -34.00 37.21
N LEU A 6 59.31 -33.84 35.96
CA LEU A 6 58.12 -33.06 35.50
C LEU A 6 58.42 -31.60 35.09
N LEU A 7 58.64 -31.33 33.80
CA LEU A 7 57.65 -31.13 32.70
C LEU A 7 57.13 -29.70 32.65
N LEU A 8 57.43 -28.98 31.56
CA LEU A 8 56.50 -28.66 30.47
C LEU A 8 56.98 -27.42 29.71
N VAL A 9 56.90 -27.56 28.39
CA VAL A 9 57.19 -26.55 27.39
C VAL A 9 56.06 -25.53 27.42
N ASP A 10 56.37 -24.25 27.66
CA ASP A 10 55.38 -23.18 27.62
C ASP A 10 55.07 -22.78 26.17
N GLU A 11 53.90 -23.23 25.72
CA GLU A 11 53.17 -22.78 24.55
C GLU A 11 52.30 -21.58 24.95
N GLN A 12 52.63 -20.36 24.50
CA GLN A 12 51.69 -19.24 24.55
C GLN A 12 51.63 -18.48 23.22
N VAL A 13 50.76 -19.01 22.36
CA VAL A 13 49.62 -18.34 21.72
C VAL A 13 49.72 -16.80 21.62
N ASN A 14 49.98 -16.33 20.40
CA ASN A 14 49.83 -14.94 19.98
C ASN A 14 48.32 -14.62 19.83
N GLU A 15 47.71 -14.04 20.88
CA GLU A 15 46.29 -13.64 20.86
C GLU A 15 46.04 -12.43 19.94
N LYS A 16 45.16 -12.65 18.97
CA LYS A 16 44.61 -11.67 18.05
C LYS A 16 43.71 -10.68 18.81
N ILE A 17 44.15 -9.44 18.97
CA ILE A 17 43.36 -8.34 19.55
C ILE A 17 42.09 -8.13 18.70
N MET A 18 40.91 -8.34 19.31
CA MET A 18 39.61 -8.10 18.68
C MET A 18 39.37 -6.59 18.43
N ASN A 19 39.03 -6.22 17.20
CA ASN A 19 38.49 -4.90 16.88
C ASN A 19 36.97 -4.89 17.13
N VAL A 20 36.54 -4.26 18.23
CA VAL A 20 35.13 -4.01 18.53
C VAL A 20 34.66 -2.79 17.73
N ILE A 21 33.68 -2.97 16.83
CA ILE A 21 33.24 -1.93 15.87
C ILE A 21 31.95 -1.21 16.30
N SER A 22 31.27 -1.66 17.35
CA SER A 22 30.24 -0.86 18.04
C SER A 22 29.93 -1.40 19.43
N ASN A 23 29.70 -0.48 20.38
CA ASN A 23 29.23 -0.79 21.73
C ASN A 23 28.11 0.19 22.09
N SER A 24 26.85 -0.18 21.87
CA SER A 24 25.72 0.64 22.28
C SER A 24 25.28 0.26 23.69
N LYS A 25 25.84 0.95 24.70
CA LYS A 25 25.24 0.95 26.03
C LYS A 25 23.89 1.67 25.94
N GLY A 26 22.80 0.94 26.13
CA GLY A 26 21.44 1.48 26.04
C GLY A 26 21.22 2.57 27.08
N LYS A 27 21.00 3.81 26.62
CA LYS A 27 20.55 4.92 27.46
C LYS A 27 19.06 4.71 27.70
N LYS A 28 18.65 4.41 28.94
CA LYS A 28 17.23 4.44 29.33
C LYS A 28 16.79 5.90 29.37
N SER A 29 16.17 6.41 28.31
CA SER A 29 15.47 7.70 28.32
C SER A 29 13.97 7.45 28.54
N ASN A 30 13.32 8.37 29.28
CA ASN A 30 11.85 8.49 29.35
C ASN A 30 11.26 9.06 28.04
N GLU A 31 11.93 8.80 26.92
CA GLU A 31 11.55 9.21 25.59
C GLU A 31 10.60 8.14 25.05
N VAL A 32 9.52 8.55 24.39
CA VAL A 32 8.64 7.60 23.70
C VAL A 32 9.52 6.69 22.85
N ASP A 33 9.54 5.39 23.13
CA ASP A 33 10.41 4.44 22.43
C ASP A 33 10.11 4.55 20.93
N GLY A 34 11.05 5.11 20.17
CA GLY A 34 10.90 5.30 18.73
C GLY A 34 10.59 3.99 18.01
N ARG A 35 10.92 2.84 18.61
CA ARG A 35 10.52 1.51 18.12
C ARG A 35 9.01 1.33 18.18
N LEU A 36 8.33 1.76 19.25
CA LEU A 36 6.86 1.69 19.37
C LEU A 36 6.19 2.58 18.32
N ALA A 37 6.72 3.77 18.10
CA ALA A 37 6.22 4.67 17.06
C ALA A 37 6.34 4.03 15.67
N ILE A 38 7.49 3.42 15.34
CA ILE A 38 7.67 2.72 14.05
C ILE A 38 6.76 1.49 13.96
N GLN A 39 6.66 0.68 15.01
CA GLN A 39 5.78 -0.49 15.04
C GLN A 39 4.32 -0.12 14.79
N GLN A 40 3.84 0.96 15.40
CA GLN A 40 2.49 1.44 15.16
C GLN A 40 2.30 1.90 13.71
N ARG A 41 3.24 2.65 13.11
CA ARG A 41 3.15 3.06 11.69
C ARG A 41 2.97 1.87 10.76
N PHE A 42 3.77 0.82 10.97
CA PHE A 42 3.65 -0.41 10.20
C PHE A 42 2.34 -1.14 10.48
N LYS A 43 1.88 -1.18 11.73
CA LYS A 43 0.60 -1.80 12.08
C LYS A 43 -0.56 -1.11 11.36
N VAL A 44 -0.70 0.22 11.50
CA VAL A 44 -1.84 0.96 10.91
C VAL A 44 -1.83 0.89 9.38
N ALA A 45 -0.65 0.97 8.74
CA ALA A 45 -0.54 0.83 7.30
C ALA A 45 -0.91 -0.59 6.82
N SER A 46 -0.44 -1.62 7.52
CA SER A 46 -0.73 -3.02 7.16
C SER A 46 -2.22 -3.34 7.33
N GLU A 47 -2.81 -2.90 8.44
CA GLU A 47 -4.24 -3.07 8.72
C GLU A 47 -5.10 -2.35 7.68
N PHE A 48 -4.71 -1.15 7.24
CA PHE A 48 -5.40 -0.42 6.18
C PHE A 48 -5.33 -1.15 4.83
N LEU A 49 -4.19 -1.73 4.46
CA LEU A 49 -4.00 -2.34 3.13
C LEU A 49 -4.51 -3.79 3.03
N THR A 50 -4.72 -4.47 4.16
CA THR A 50 -5.11 -5.89 4.17
C THR A 50 -6.44 -6.16 3.46
N PRO A 51 -7.52 -5.38 3.69
CA PRO A 51 -8.81 -5.60 3.01
C PRO A 51 -8.74 -5.49 1.48
N VAL A 52 -7.88 -4.60 1.00
CA VAL A 52 -7.67 -4.32 -0.44
C VAL A 52 -6.48 -5.10 -1.02
N ARG A 53 -5.94 -6.09 -0.29
CA ARG A 53 -4.73 -6.82 -0.68
C ARG A 53 -4.84 -7.44 -2.07
N LYS A 54 -5.97 -8.05 -2.41
CA LYS A 54 -6.19 -8.65 -3.75
C LYS A 54 -6.11 -7.60 -4.86
N LEU A 55 -6.75 -6.45 -4.63
CA LEU A 55 -6.70 -5.32 -5.56
C LEU A 55 -5.27 -4.79 -5.70
N ILE A 56 -4.51 -4.64 -4.61
CA ILE A 56 -3.09 -4.23 -4.64
C ILE A 56 -2.22 -5.20 -5.45
N HIS A 57 -2.43 -6.50 -5.31
CA HIS A 57 -1.64 -7.49 -6.06
C HIS A 57 -1.85 -7.39 -7.58
N ARG A 58 -3.07 -7.03 -8.00
CA ARG A 58 -3.40 -6.74 -9.41
C ARG A 58 -2.89 -5.35 -9.82
N GLY A 59 -3.21 -4.32 -9.03
CA GLY A 59 -2.97 -2.91 -9.31
C GLY A 59 -1.52 -2.45 -9.33
N PHE A 60 -0.63 -3.17 -8.65
CA PHE A 60 0.83 -2.95 -8.71
C PHE A 60 1.48 -3.97 -9.67
N ALA A 61 0.90 -4.12 -10.87
CA ALA A 61 1.26 -5.16 -11.86
C ALA A 61 2.72 -5.12 -12.34
N THR A 62 3.33 -3.92 -12.41
CA THR A 62 4.73 -3.79 -12.85
C THR A 62 5.67 -4.50 -11.86
N ARG A 63 6.39 -5.51 -12.34
CA ARG A 63 7.36 -6.23 -11.52
C ARG A 63 8.56 -5.33 -11.23
N MET A 64 8.97 -5.29 -9.96
CA MET A 64 10.20 -4.62 -9.53
C MET A 64 11.09 -5.62 -8.81
N LYS A 65 12.37 -5.69 -9.20
CA LYS A 65 13.32 -6.63 -8.59
C LYS A 65 13.39 -6.41 -7.08
N GLY A 66 13.16 -7.48 -6.32
CA GLY A 66 13.21 -7.47 -4.86
C GLY A 66 12.04 -6.78 -4.14
N LYS A 67 10.98 -6.37 -4.84
CA LYS A 67 9.79 -5.76 -4.22
C LYS A 67 8.50 -6.45 -4.65
N THR A 68 7.71 -6.91 -3.68
CA THR A 68 6.37 -7.44 -3.93
C THR A 68 5.38 -6.30 -4.19
N PRO A 69 4.26 -6.54 -4.90
CA PRO A 69 3.17 -5.58 -5.07
C PRO A 69 2.72 -4.96 -3.74
N PHE A 70 2.47 -5.81 -2.74
CA PHE A 70 2.09 -5.36 -1.39
C PHE A 70 3.19 -4.54 -0.71
N GLY A 71 4.46 -4.94 -0.84
CA GLY A 71 5.58 -4.18 -0.28
C GLY A 71 5.73 -2.78 -0.92
N ARG A 72 5.42 -2.64 -2.22
CA ARG A 72 5.39 -1.35 -2.90
C ARG A 72 4.27 -0.46 -2.35
N ALA A 73 3.06 -0.98 -2.25
CA ALA A 73 1.92 -0.26 -1.67
C ALA A 73 2.19 0.15 -0.21
N MET A 74 2.72 -0.78 0.60
CA MET A 74 3.12 -0.55 1.99
C MET A 74 4.15 0.59 2.09
N SER A 75 5.18 0.56 1.26
CA SER A 75 6.21 1.61 1.23
C SER A 75 5.61 2.98 0.89
N TYR A 76 4.69 3.02 -0.07
CA TYR A 76 4.01 4.26 -0.46
C TYR A 76 3.16 4.82 0.69
N VAL A 77 2.33 3.99 1.32
CA VAL A 77 1.48 4.40 2.45
C VAL A 77 2.32 4.89 3.63
N LEU A 78 3.36 4.16 4.01
CA LEU A 78 4.25 4.56 5.11
C LEU A 78 4.92 5.92 4.88
N LEU A 79 5.24 6.24 3.63
CA LEU A 79 5.92 7.48 3.25
C LEU A 79 4.96 8.66 3.06
N ARG A 80 3.73 8.41 2.58
CA ARG A 80 2.84 9.46 2.07
C ARG A 80 1.51 9.59 2.81
N ALA A 81 1.02 8.52 3.42
CA ALA A 81 -0.35 8.46 3.94
C ALA A 81 -0.44 8.26 5.46
N VAL A 82 0.60 7.74 6.11
CA VAL A 82 0.59 7.64 7.59
C VAL A 82 0.87 9.02 8.21
N ALA A 83 -0.13 9.54 8.89
CA ALA A 83 -0.15 10.83 9.58
C ALA A 83 -0.32 10.65 11.10
N GLY A 84 -0.31 11.78 11.82
CA GLY A 84 -0.34 11.78 13.29
C GLY A 84 0.99 11.41 13.94
N ASN A 85 1.01 11.45 15.26
CA ASN A 85 2.16 11.08 16.10
C ASN A 85 1.78 9.92 17.01
N TYR A 86 2.76 9.13 17.46
CA TYR A 86 2.47 8.06 18.42
C TYR A 86 1.88 8.65 19.71
N PRO A 87 0.83 8.05 20.30
CA PRO A 87 0.16 6.80 19.94
C PRO A 87 -1.08 6.96 19.02
N ASP A 88 -1.30 8.11 18.42
CA ASP A 88 -2.49 8.45 17.63
C ASP A 88 -2.19 8.53 16.12
N GLN A 89 -1.41 7.56 15.62
CA GLN A 89 -1.09 7.47 14.21
C GLN A 89 -2.25 6.85 13.42
N TYR A 90 -2.50 7.39 12.23
CA TYR A 90 -3.56 6.91 11.34
C TYR A 90 -3.14 6.98 9.88
N VAL A 91 -3.90 6.33 9.00
CA VAL A 91 -3.72 6.43 7.55
C VAL A 91 -4.73 7.43 7.02
N ASP A 92 -4.25 8.49 6.36
CA ASP A 92 -5.08 9.40 5.56
C ASP A 92 -5.48 8.70 4.24
N PRO A 93 -6.76 8.34 4.05
CA PRO A 93 -7.23 7.65 2.86
C PRO A 93 -6.98 8.45 1.57
N ALA A 94 -7.06 9.79 1.62
CA ALA A 94 -6.88 10.63 0.44
C ALA A 94 -5.46 10.52 -0.15
N MET A 95 -4.50 10.14 0.68
CA MET A 95 -3.09 10.00 0.32
C MET A 95 -2.70 8.57 -0.04
N VAL A 96 -3.63 7.60 0.01
CA VAL A 96 -3.34 6.20 -0.30
C VAL A 96 -3.36 5.94 -1.81
N ARG A 97 -2.49 5.03 -2.24
CA ARG A 97 -2.47 4.49 -3.61
C ARG A 97 -2.76 2.99 -3.61
N LEU A 98 -3.81 2.58 -4.31
CA LEU A 98 -4.26 1.18 -4.46
C LEU A 98 -3.75 0.49 -5.73
N SER A 99 -3.41 1.28 -6.75
CA SER A 99 -2.78 0.81 -7.99
C SER A 99 -1.72 1.80 -8.46
N GLU A 100 -0.72 1.31 -9.21
CA GLU A 100 0.34 2.13 -9.76
C GLU A 100 0.66 1.73 -11.20
N GLY A 101 0.70 2.70 -12.10
CA GLY A 101 1.10 2.48 -13.47
C GLY A 101 1.02 3.72 -14.35
N VAL A 102 0.96 3.48 -15.65
CA VAL A 102 1.14 4.51 -16.70
C VAL A 102 -0.14 4.86 -17.44
N LEU A 103 -1.25 4.14 -17.21
CA LEU A 103 -2.51 4.50 -17.84
C LEU A 103 -3.01 5.82 -17.27
N ARG A 104 -3.56 6.66 -18.14
CA ARG A 104 -4.11 7.96 -17.77
C ARG A 104 -5.44 7.80 -17.03
N ASN A 105 -5.66 8.52 -15.94
CA ASN A 105 -6.98 8.53 -15.30
C ASN A 105 -8.00 9.35 -16.11
N PRO A 106 -9.31 9.11 -15.93
CA PRO A 106 -10.35 9.98 -16.47
C PRO A 106 -10.06 11.46 -16.15
N ILE A 107 -10.35 12.36 -17.08
CA ILE A 107 -10.07 13.80 -16.94
C ILE A 107 -11.05 14.46 -15.98
N ARG A 108 -12.30 13.96 -15.98
CA ARG A 108 -13.35 14.45 -15.09
C ARG A 108 -14.14 13.27 -14.56
N THR A 109 -14.48 13.35 -13.28
CA THR A 109 -15.32 12.37 -12.60
C THR A 109 -16.43 13.07 -11.85
N ALA A 110 -17.63 12.49 -11.84
CA ALA A 110 -18.74 12.91 -10.99
C ALA A 110 -19.28 11.69 -10.25
N VAL A 111 -19.47 11.81 -8.94
CA VAL A 111 -19.91 10.70 -8.08
C VAL A 111 -21.31 11.01 -7.57
N THR A 112 -22.18 10.00 -7.66
CA THR A 112 -23.51 10.02 -7.08
C THR A 112 -23.70 8.79 -6.21
N ARG A 113 -24.21 8.98 -4.99
CA ARG A 113 -24.61 7.89 -4.08
C ARG A 113 -26.12 7.93 -3.88
N GLN A 114 -26.79 6.80 -4.09
CA GLN A 114 -28.22 6.61 -3.84
C GLN A 114 -28.41 5.35 -3.00
N GLY A 115 -28.51 5.54 -1.67
CA GLY A 115 -28.50 4.44 -0.71
C GLY A 115 -27.21 3.62 -0.83
N ARG A 116 -27.35 2.39 -1.35
CA ARG A 116 -26.23 1.46 -1.54
C ARG A 116 -25.54 1.58 -2.89
N THR A 117 -26.17 2.21 -3.86
CA THR A 117 -25.65 2.32 -5.21
C THR A 117 -24.72 3.52 -5.29
N ILE A 118 -23.47 3.29 -5.72
CA ILE A 118 -22.53 4.35 -6.05
C ILE A 118 -22.30 4.31 -7.56
N THR A 119 -22.57 5.41 -8.24
CA THR A 119 -22.29 5.58 -9.66
C THR A 119 -21.26 6.68 -9.84
N VAL A 120 -20.24 6.38 -10.64
CA VAL A 120 -19.22 7.32 -11.04
C VAL A 120 -19.26 7.49 -12.54
N GLU A 121 -19.60 8.70 -12.98
CA GLU A 121 -19.38 9.13 -14.36
C GLU A 121 -17.90 9.46 -14.54
N ALA A 122 -17.29 8.94 -15.60
CA ALA A 122 -15.86 9.02 -15.84
C ALA A 122 -15.59 9.43 -17.29
N VAL A 123 -15.28 10.71 -17.49
CA VAL A 123 -15.03 11.28 -18.81
C VAL A 123 -13.55 11.10 -19.18
N SER A 124 -13.32 10.37 -20.26
CA SER A 124 -12.01 10.13 -20.88
C SER A 124 -11.81 11.08 -22.08
N LEU A 125 -10.60 11.16 -22.65
CA LEU A 125 -10.33 12.05 -23.81
C LEU A 125 -11.18 11.69 -25.03
N GLY A 126 -11.58 10.41 -25.15
CA GLY A 126 -12.30 9.90 -26.31
C GLY A 126 -11.40 9.86 -27.55
N GLY A 127 -11.91 9.21 -28.62
CA GLY A 127 -11.07 8.84 -29.76
C GLY A 127 -10.05 7.77 -29.38
N ASN A 128 -9.23 7.32 -30.32
CA ASN A 128 -8.15 6.36 -30.06
C ASN A 128 -6.83 7.14 -30.13
N PRO A 129 -6.50 7.97 -29.11
CA PRO A 129 -5.45 8.95 -29.28
C PRO A 129 -4.13 8.19 -29.23
N VAL A 130 -3.36 8.25 -30.31
CA VAL A 130 -2.10 7.52 -30.38
C VAL A 130 -1.15 8.11 -29.34
N GLY A 131 -0.62 7.25 -28.47
CA GLY A 131 0.44 7.61 -27.52
C GLY A 131 0.01 8.16 -26.16
N VAL A 132 -1.28 8.17 -25.80
CA VAL A 132 -1.73 8.74 -24.50
C VAL A 132 -1.93 7.74 -23.36
N ASN A 133 -1.53 6.46 -23.52
CA ASN A 133 -1.75 5.39 -22.54
C ASN A 133 -3.21 5.34 -22.03
N GLU A 134 -4.15 5.42 -22.95
CA GLU A 134 -5.59 5.41 -22.70
C GLU A 134 -6.23 4.71 -23.89
N ALA A 135 -6.91 3.58 -23.65
CA ALA A 135 -7.68 2.87 -24.67
C ALA A 135 -9.15 2.86 -24.27
N TRP A 136 -10.05 3.00 -25.24
CA TRP A 136 -11.51 3.02 -25.02
C TRP A 136 -12.03 1.77 -24.30
N ASP A 137 -11.35 0.64 -24.48
CA ASP A 137 -11.68 -0.65 -23.87
C ASP A 137 -10.88 -0.98 -22.60
N ASP A 138 -10.09 -0.03 -22.07
CA ASP A 138 -9.55 -0.19 -20.72
C ASP A 138 -10.72 -0.36 -19.73
N GLN A 139 -10.54 -1.24 -18.75
CA GLN A 139 -11.57 -1.52 -17.75
C GLN A 139 -11.44 -0.55 -16.57
N LEU A 140 -12.56 -0.02 -16.12
CA LEU A 140 -12.68 0.79 -14.91
C LEU A 140 -12.94 -0.10 -13.69
N ILE A 141 -12.17 0.15 -12.63
CA ILE A 141 -12.38 -0.42 -11.30
C ILE A 141 -12.66 0.71 -10.33
N LEU A 142 -13.87 0.71 -9.79
CA LEU A 142 -14.29 1.52 -8.66
C LEU A 142 -14.14 0.69 -7.39
N CYS A 143 -13.40 1.20 -6.41
CA CYS A 143 -13.28 0.59 -5.09
C CYS A 143 -13.93 1.51 -4.05
N ALA A 144 -14.83 0.94 -3.25
CA ALA A 144 -15.36 1.57 -2.05
C ALA A 144 -14.73 0.94 -0.82
N TYR A 145 -14.23 1.76 0.10
CA TYR A 145 -13.53 1.27 1.29
C TYR A 145 -13.97 2.00 2.56
N HIS A 146 -14.33 1.24 3.60
CA HIS A 146 -14.52 1.73 4.95
C HIS A 146 -13.35 1.30 5.85
N PRO A 147 -12.37 2.18 6.14
CA PRO A 147 -11.15 1.83 6.87
C PRO A 147 -11.38 1.30 8.28
N GLU A 148 -12.31 1.89 9.04
CA GLU A 148 -12.57 1.48 10.43
C GLU A 148 -13.14 0.06 10.53
N LEU A 149 -14.13 -0.27 9.69
CA LEU A 149 -14.68 -1.61 9.58
C LEU A 149 -13.78 -2.58 8.81
N ARG A 150 -12.74 -2.07 8.14
CA ARG A 150 -11.83 -2.84 7.28
C ARG A 150 -12.59 -3.62 6.19
N VAL A 151 -13.65 -3.03 5.66
CA VAL A 151 -14.48 -3.63 4.59
C VAL A 151 -14.30 -2.84 3.30
N ALA A 152 -13.83 -3.51 2.26
CA ALA A 152 -13.69 -2.95 0.92
C ALA A 152 -14.45 -3.81 -0.11
N GLY A 153 -14.98 -3.15 -1.13
CA GLY A 153 -15.61 -3.79 -2.30
C GLY A 153 -15.15 -3.13 -3.59
N ILE A 154 -15.32 -3.83 -4.71
CA ILE A 154 -15.15 -3.28 -6.05
C ILE A 154 -16.41 -3.55 -6.87
N ASN A 155 -16.58 -2.89 -8.02
CA ASN A 155 -17.68 -3.20 -8.94
C ASN A 155 -17.57 -4.64 -9.47
N ASP A 156 -18.69 -5.37 -9.44
CA ASP A 156 -18.76 -6.75 -9.92
C ASP A 156 -18.82 -6.81 -11.45
N GLU A 157 -19.57 -5.88 -12.06
CA GLU A 157 -19.69 -5.80 -13.51
C GLU A 157 -18.44 -5.18 -14.12
N LYS A 158 -17.96 -5.81 -15.20
CA LYS A 158 -16.92 -5.23 -16.04
C LYS A 158 -17.49 -3.97 -16.72
N ARG A 159 -16.81 -2.85 -16.52
CA ARG A 159 -17.13 -1.56 -17.18
C ARG A 159 -15.90 -1.06 -17.92
N LEU A 160 -16.10 -0.60 -19.14
CA LEU A 160 -15.08 -0.05 -20.01
C LEU A 160 -15.03 1.47 -19.88
N ARG A 161 -13.95 2.09 -20.34
CA ARG A 161 -13.90 3.56 -20.43
C ARG A 161 -14.95 4.11 -21.40
N GLU A 162 -15.22 3.42 -22.50
CA GLU A 162 -16.23 3.84 -23.47
C GLU A 162 -17.65 3.88 -22.89
N ASP A 163 -17.93 3.09 -21.84
CA ASP A 163 -19.21 3.12 -21.13
C ASP A 163 -19.43 4.46 -20.39
N GLY A 164 -18.36 5.23 -20.17
CA GLY A 164 -18.38 6.54 -19.51
C GLY A 164 -18.82 6.50 -18.04
N SER A 165 -19.08 5.32 -17.48
CA SER A 165 -19.64 5.16 -16.15
C SER A 165 -19.33 3.80 -15.53
N VAL A 166 -19.14 3.79 -14.21
CA VAL A 166 -19.00 2.57 -13.41
C VAL A 166 -19.90 2.66 -12.18
N THR A 167 -20.56 1.55 -11.87
CA THR A 167 -21.46 1.43 -10.72
C THR A 167 -20.97 0.34 -9.77
N LEU A 168 -21.11 0.58 -8.47
CA LEU A 168 -20.79 -0.35 -7.40
C LEU A 168 -21.97 -0.42 -6.43
N GLU A 169 -22.37 -1.64 -6.08
CA GLU A 169 -23.36 -1.89 -5.03
C GLU A 169 -22.65 -2.14 -3.69
N LEU A 170 -22.91 -1.28 -2.71
CA LEU A 170 -22.38 -1.44 -1.37
C LEU A 170 -23.10 -2.58 -0.64
N PRO A 171 -22.42 -3.40 0.18
CA PRO A 171 -23.08 -4.36 1.06
C PRO A 171 -24.03 -3.64 2.05
N PRO A 172 -25.05 -4.34 2.62
CA PRO A 172 -26.06 -3.68 3.46
C PRO A 172 -25.46 -2.95 4.65
N LEU A 173 -24.39 -3.52 5.21
CA LEU A 173 -23.66 -2.94 6.34
C LEU A 173 -23.03 -1.56 6.02
N LEU A 174 -22.86 -1.18 4.76
CA LEU A 174 -22.26 0.09 4.38
C LEU A 174 -23.28 1.12 3.87
N GLN A 175 -24.57 0.78 3.80
CA GLN A 175 -25.61 1.62 3.20
C GLN A 175 -25.67 3.04 3.77
N ASP A 176 -25.52 3.21 5.08
CA ASP A 176 -25.62 4.51 5.76
C ASP A 176 -24.28 4.93 6.38
N ARG A 177 -23.18 4.32 5.94
CA ARG A 177 -21.82 4.60 6.44
C ARG A 177 -20.99 5.29 5.37
N PRO A 178 -20.11 6.23 5.76
CA PRO A 178 -19.20 6.86 4.82
C PRO A 178 -18.21 5.84 4.25
N VAL A 179 -17.95 5.93 2.95
CA VAL A 179 -16.94 5.10 2.27
C VAL A 179 -16.01 5.98 1.46
N HIS A 180 -14.73 5.64 1.49
CA HIS A 180 -13.70 6.24 0.65
C HIS A 180 -13.69 5.58 -0.72
N LEU A 181 -13.73 6.41 -1.77
CA LEU A 181 -13.78 5.93 -3.14
C LEU A 181 -12.46 6.11 -3.87
N TYR A 182 -12.06 5.07 -4.61
CA TYR A 182 -10.91 5.08 -5.47
C TYR A 182 -11.30 4.56 -6.85
N LEU A 183 -10.93 5.30 -7.89
CA LEU A 183 -11.11 4.89 -9.29
C LEU A 183 -9.75 4.61 -9.92
N MET A 184 -9.68 3.53 -10.68
CA MET A 184 -8.49 3.17 -11.46
C MET A 184 -8.92 2.48 -12.74
N ALA A 185 -7.98 2.35 -13.67
CA ALA A 185 -8.18 1.65 -14.92
C ALA A 185 -7.08 0.62 -15.17
N HIS A 186 -7.39 -0.43 -15.92
CA HIS A 186 -6.40 -1.38 -16.42
C HIS A 186 -6.68 -1.81 -17.86
N ASP A 187 -5.63 -2.23 -18.56
CA ASP A 187 -5.76 -2.76 -19.93
C ASP A 187 -6.46 -4.14 -19.91
N ARG A 188 -6.82 -4.65 -21.10
CA ARG A 188 -7.51 -5.96 -21.27
C ARG A 188 -6.86 -7.13 -20.54
N HIS A 189 -5.56 -7.03 -20.26
CA HIS A 189 -4.75 -8.11 -19.73
C HIS A 189 -4.23 -7.84 -18.31
N GLU A 190 -4.66 -6.76 -17.65
CA GLU A 190 -4.20 -6.33 -16.32
C GLU A 190 -2.67 -6.14 -16.22
N ARG A 191 -2.01 -5.84 -17.33
CA ARG A 191 -0.56 -5.60 -17.39
C ARG A 191 -0.21 -4.13 -17.22
N LYS A 192 -1.09 -3.25 -17.68
CA LYS A 192 -0.98 -1.81 -17.48
C LYS A 192 -2.14 -1.34 -16.62
N TRP A 193 -1.81 -0.50 -15.64
CA TRP A 193 -2.77 0.11 -14.72
C TRP A 193 -2.58 1.61 -14.72
N SER A 194 -3.58 2.36 -14.26
CA SER A 194 -3.42 3.75 -13.85
C SER A 194 -3.01 3.82 -12.38
N ASN A 195 -2.50 4.98 -11.96
CA ASN A 195 -2.47 5.29 -10.53
C ASN A 195 -3.92 5.40 -10.03
N SER A 196 -4.24 4.83 -8.87
CA SER A 196 -5.57 5.02 -8.29
C SER A 196 -5.82 6.50 -8.00
N CYS A 197 -7.00 6.99 -8.38
CA CYS A 197 -7.48 8.33 -8.11
C CYS A 197 -8.47 8.28 -6.94
N TYR A 198 -8.18 9.00 -5.87
CA TYR A 198 -9.12 9.17 -4.76
C TYR A 198 -10.23 10.15 -5.17
N LEU A 199 -11.48 9.74 -4.99
CA LEU A 199 -12.65 10.54 -5.39
C LEU A 199 -13.33 11.27 -4.24
N GLY A 200 -12.99 10.93 -2.99
CA GLY A 200 -13.62 11.50 -1.80
C GLY A 200 -14.26 10.46 -0.88
N ALA A 201 -14.88 10.96 0.19
CA ALA A 201 -15.73 10.19 1.08
C ALA A 201 -17.20 10.53 0.77
N PHE A 202 -18.03 9.50 0.64
CA PHE A 202 -19.45 9.61 0.29
C PHE A 202 -20.28 8.73 1.21
#